data_AF-V9FGU3-F1
#
_entry.id   AF-V9FGU3-F1
#
_cell.length_a   1.000
_cell.length_b   1.000
_cell.length_c   1.000
_cell.angle_alpha   90.00
_cell.angle_beta   90.00
_cell.angle_gamma   90.00
#
_symmetry.space_group_name_H-M   'P 1'
#
loop_
_entity.id
_entity.type
_entity.pdbx_description
1 polymer ?
#
loop_
_entity_poly.entity_id
_entity_poly.type
_entity_poly.pdbx_seq_one_letter_code
_entity_poly.pdbx_strand_id
1 'polypeptide(L)'
;MGDTWTPLRGIISLKRMSDVTSTYRSIIAAELQRLHDENSAKQREEAARREAQRDRTRSLVRLMQLDTRDEAKIALHAENAALYNQRAAILEQICLLQDRYQAEKKRLPSIPDKKERHEILQRAKAVRDRGVMALRHHLTQLEASAPPVVRPGSSSYAGNVSRAATPAAIVSLPDLMVYRPSRRSERVSATEYKQLMDQIRAVKLERQTMLDPYVANLKLARLWDRLHDTARCLENYESACQVMTEKELARIPPEMLEEVLEKQRLRRRAALHFLFSRALQRKQREEAADLLSKFIELALPEDRLKDVAYVDRSVLSKQRLEYMLSGCW
;
A
#
# COMPACT_ATOMS: atom_id res chain seq x y z
N MET A 1 70.21 80.76 7.97
CA MET A 1 70.40 79.62 8.90
C MET A 1 69.22 79.61 9.84
N GLY A 2 68.55 78.45 9.99
CA GLY A 2 67.57 78.12 11.05
C GLY A 2 66.25 78.89 10.98
N ASP A 3 65.05 78.32 11.03
CA ASP A 3 64.65 77.00 11.51
C ASP A 3 63.36 76.55 10.81
N THR A 4 63.39 75.32 10.29
CA THR A 4 62.24 74.59 9.78
C THR A 4 61.39 74.09 10.95
N TRP A 5 60.25 74.75 11.22
CA TRP A 5 59.21 74.19 12.08
C TRP A 5 58.34 73.21 11.28
N THR A 6 58.44 71.93 11.62
CA THR A 6 57.63 70.85 11.03
C THR A 6 56.25 70.76 11.71
N PRO A 7 55.12 70.91 10.98
CA PRO A 7 53.79 70.68 11.54
C PRO A 7 53.34 69.24 11.27
N LEU A 8 54.08 68.24 11.78
CA LEU A 8 53.73 66.82 11.55
C LEU A 8 52.87 66.19 12.66
N ARG A 9 52.68 66.85 13.82
CA ARG A 9 51.90 66.27 14.94
C ARG A 9 50.38 66.49 14.86
N GLY A 10 49.90 67.59 14.26
CA GLY A 10 48.46 67.89 14.18
C GLY A 10 47.70 67.05 13.15
N ILE A 11 48.33 66.76 12.00
CA ILE A 11 47.69 66.04 10.88
C ILE A 11 47.50 64.55 11.20
N ILE A 12 48.42 63.94 11.96
CA ILE A 12 48.35 62.53 12.36
C ILE A 12 47.19 62.29 13.35
N SER A 13 46.90 63.26 14.22
CA SER A 13 45.84 63.15 15.23
C SER A 13 44.43 63.25 14.61
N LEU A 14 44.22 64.18 13.68
CA LEU A 14 42.95 64.32 12.95
C LEU A 14 42.67 63.13 12.03
N LYS A 15 43.69 62.58 11.35
CA LYS A 15 43.57 61.42 10.48
C LYS A 15 43.27 60.12 11.26
N ARG A 16 43.89 59.94 12.43
CA ARG A 16 43.54 58.83 13.34
C ARG A 16 42.10 58.93 13.85
N MET A 17 41.61 60.12 14.18
CA MET A 17 40.23 60.29 14.64
C MET A 17 39.20 60.05 13.53
N SER A 18 39.46 60.50 12.30
CA SER A 18 38.58 60.22 11.15
C SER A 18 38.50 58.73 10.81
N ASP A 19 39.64 58.03 10.87
CA ASP A 19 39.71 56.60 10.59
C ASP A 19 38.96 55.76 11.64
N VAL A 20 39.04 56.16 12.92
CA VAL A 20 38.28 55.52 14.01
C VAL A 20 36.77 55.72 13.83
N THR A 21 36.32 56.92 13.46
CA THR A 21 34.89 57.17 13.20
C THR A 21 34.37 56.47 11.94
N SER A 22 35.20 56.32 10.90
CA SER A 22 34.86 55.57 9.68
C SER A 22 34.69 54.08 9.96
N THR A 23 35.61 53.52 10.77
CA THR A 23 35.58 52.12 11.19
C THR A 23 34.33 51.81 12.03
N TYR A 24 33.99 52.69 12.98
CA TYR A 24 32.78 52.54 13.80
C TYR A 24 31.49 52.60 12.97
N ARG A 25 31.39 53.52 12.00
CA ARG A 25 30.24 53.61 11.10
C ARG A 25 30.08 52.37 10.23
N SER A 26 31.19 51.79 9.78
CA SER A 26 31.21 50.53 9.02
C SER A 26 30.72 49.35 9.86
N ILE A 27 31.17 49.23 11.11
CA ILE A 27 30.73 48.18 12.04
C ILE A 27 29.23 48.31 12.33
N ILE A 28 28.73 49.53 12.57
CA ILE A 28 27.31 49.77 12.82
C ILE A 28 26.47 49.40 11.59
N ALA A 29 26.92 49.77 10.39
CA ALA A 29 26.22 49.43 9.15
C ALA A 29 26.16 47.91 8.90
N ALA A 30 27.26 47.21 9.16
CA ALA A 30 27.31 45.74 9.05
C ALA A 30 26.36 45.06 10.05
N GLU A 31 26.29 45.56 11.29
CA GLU A 31 25.40 45.01 12.32
C GLU A 31 23.92 45.26 12.00
N LEU A 32 23.58 46.45 11.48
CA LEU A 32 22.22 46.75 11.01
C LEU A 32 21.81 45.87 9.83
N GLN A 33 22.72 45.62 8.90
CA GLN A 33 22.47 44.72 7.77
C GLN A 33 22.21 43.29 8.25
N ARG A 34 23.03 42.80 9.19
CA ARG A 34 22.87 41.47 9.80
C ARG A 34 21.50 41.32 10.47
N LEU A 35 21.09 42.31 11.26
CA LEU A 35 19.78 42.32 11.92
C LEU A 35 18.62 42.36 10.92
N HIS A 36 18.78 43.08 9.80
CA HIS A 36 17.78 43.11 8.74
C HIS A 36 17.63 41.76 8.03
N ASP A 37 18.76 41.10 7.74
CA ASP A 37 18.78 39.79 7.11
C ASP A 37 18.20 38.70 8.04
N GLU A 38 18.51 38.75 9.34
CA GLU A 38 17.92 37.86 10.35
C GLU A 38 16.41 38.06 10.48
N ASN A 39 15.94 39.31 10.48
CA ASN A 39 14.51 39.60 10.58
C ASN A 39 13.75 39.14 9.32
N SER A 40 14.36 39.33 8.14
CA SER A 40 13.84 38.84 6.87
C SER A 40 13.77 37.32 6.81
N ALA A 41 14.78 36.63 7.35
CA ALA A 41 14.78 35.17 7.45
C ALA A 41 13.64 34.64 8.35
N LYS A 42 13.46 35.25 9.53
CA LYS A 42 12.38 34.90 10.46
C LYS A 42 10.99 35.10 9.84
N GLN A 43 10.79 36.20 9.10
CA GLN A 43 9.52 36.46 8.41
C GLN A 43 9.21 35.41 7.33
N ARG A 44 10.22 34.95 6.58
CA ARG A 44 10.04 33.88 5.58
C ARG A 44 9.71 32.54 6.24
N GLU A 45 10.36 32.22 7.35
CA GLU A 45 10.11 30.98 8.10
C GLU A 45 8.69 30.96 8.68
N GLU A 46 8.23 32.07 9.26
CA GLU A 46 6.84 32.20 9.72
C GLU A 46 5.82 32.12 8.58
N ALA A 47 6.12 32.71 7.42
CA ALA A 47 5.25 32.63 6.25
C ALA A 47 5.12 31.18 5.76
N ALA A 48 6.24 30.45 5.65
CA ALA A 48 6.26 29.04 5.29
C ALA A 48 5.49 28.17 6.30
N ARG A 49 5.63 28.45 7.60
CA ARG A 49 4.88 27.76 8.65
C ARG A 49 3.37 27.98 8.52
N ARG A 50 2.93 29.21 8.22
CA ARG A 50 1.52 29.55 8.00
C ARG A 50 0.95 28.88 6.74
N GLU A 51 1.73 28.80 5.66
CA GLU A 51 1.37 28.10 4.42
C GLU A 51 1.17 26.59 4.68
N ALA A 52 2.14 25.94 5.33
CA ALA A 52 2.06 24.52 5.67
C ALA A 52 0.87 24.18 6.57
N GLN A 53 0.51 25.08 7.49
CA GLN A 53 -0.68 24.91 8.33
C GLN A 53 -1.98 25.02 7.52
N ARG A 54 -2.06 25.97 6.58
CA ARG A 54 -3.22 26.12 5.68
C ARG A 54 -3.40 24.91 4.77
N ASP A 55 -2.31 24.34 4.25
CA ASP A 55 -2.38 23.16 3.40
C ASP A 55 -2.78 21.91 4.18
N ARG A 56 -2.34 21.75 5.44
CA ARG A 56 -2.85 20.70 6.34
C ARG A 56 -4.36 20.83 6.56
N THR A 57 -4.85 22.04 6.81
CA THR A 57 -6.30 22.28 6.99
C THR A 57 -7.08 21.99 5.71
N ARG A 58 -6.58 22.38 4.54
CA ARG A 58 -7.23 22.07 3.25
C ARG A 58 -7.27 20.58 2.96
N SER A 59 -6.19 19.85 3.25
CA SER A 59 -6.13 18.39 3.11
C SER A 59 -7.10 17.69 4.07
N LEU A 60 -7.23 18.18 5.30
CA LEU A 60 -8.20 17.65 6.28
C LEU A 60 -9.65 17.89 5.83
N VAL A 61 -9.96 19.09 5.33
CA VAL A 61 -11.29 19.40 4.78
C VAL A 61 -11.60 18.55 3.54
N ARG A 62 -10.61 18.28 2.67
CA ARG A 62 -10.78 17.38 1.52
C ARG A 62 -11.02 15.93 1.94
N LEU A 63 -10.33 15.43 2.97
CA LEU A 63 -10.58 14.11 3.55
C LEU A 63 -12.01 14.01 4.12
N MET A 64 -12.43 15.01 4.89
CA MET A 64 -13.80 15.07 5.42
C MET A 64 -14.88 15.20 4.32
N GLN A 65 -14.55 15.86 3.21
CA GLN A 65 -15.44 15.96 2.03
C GLN A 65 -15.51 14.67 1.20
N LEU A 66 -14.46 13.84 1.24
CA LEU A 66 -14.50 12.49 0.68
C LEU A 66 -15.38 11.57 1.52
N ASP A 67 -15.29 11.67 2.86
CA ASP A 67 -16.15 10.92 3.78
C ASP A 67 -17.64 11.25 3.61
N THR A 68 -18.00 12.51 3.38
CA THR A 68 -19.41 12.95 3.25
C THR A 68 -20.03 12.68 1.88
N ARG A 69 -19.24 12.48 0.81
CA ARG A 69 -19.79 12.18 -0.53
C ARG A 69 -20.14 10.71 -0.75
N ASP A 70 -19.47 9.81 -0.04
CA ASP A 70 -19.70 8.37 -0.14
C ASP A 70 -20.35 7.77 1.11
N GLU A 71 -20.67 8.57 2.13
CA GLU A 71 -21.32 8.12 3.38
C GLU A 71 -22.55 7.24 3.11
N ALA A 72 -23.46 7.67 2.22
CA ALA A 72 -24.65 6.89 1.86
C ALA A 72 -24.30 5.56 1.14
N LYS A 73 -23.22 5.52 0.35
CA LYS A 73 -22.78 4.29 -0.33
C LYS A 73 -22.06 3.34 0.64
N ILE A 74 -21.29 3.89 1.57
CA ILE A 74 -20.59 3.14 2.62
C ILE A 74 -21.60 2.54 3.60
N ALA A 75 -22.61 3.31 4.01
CA ALA A 75 -23.71 2.84 4.85
C ALA A 75 -24.48 1.72 4.15
N LEU A 76 -24.88 1.92 2.88
CA LEU A 76 -25.57 0.91 2.09
C LEU A 76 -24.71 -0.34 1.84
N HIS A 77 -23.39 -0.20 1.68
CA HIS A 77 -22.47 -1.33 1.58
C HIS A 77 -22.37 -2.08 2.91
N ALA A 78 -22.30 -1.39 4.04
CA ALA A 78 -22.25 -1.99 5.37
C ALA A 78 -23.55 -2.77 5.68
N GLU A 79 -24.71 -2.22 5.33
CA GLU A 79 -26.01 -2.89 5.43
C GLU A 79 -26.07 -4.14 4.54
N ASN A 80 -25.62 -4.05 3.29
CA ASN A 80 -25.54 -5.20 2.38
C ASN A 80 -24.58 -6.29 2.91
N ALA A 81 -23.43 -5.91 3.45
CA ALA A 81 -22.47 -6.84 4.04
C ALA A 81 -23.05 -7.56 5.27
N ALA A 82 -23.80 -6.85 6.13
CA ALA A 82 -24.49 -7.44 7.26
C ALA A 82 -25.53 -8.49 6.82
N LEU A 83 -26.31 -8.19 5.77
CA LEU A 83 -27.28 -9.12 5.20
C LEU A 83 -26.63 -10.37 4.60
N TYR A 84 -25.51 -10.22 3.89
CA TYR A 84 -24.78 -11.38 3.35
C TYR A 84 -24.25 -12.29 4.47
N ASN A 85 -23.74 -11.72 5.56
CA ASN A 85 -23.28 -12.49 6.71
C ASN A 85 -24.43 -13.23 7.39
N GLN A 86 -25.60 -12.59 7.56
CA GLN A 86 -26.79 -13.23 8.11
C GLN A 86 -27.29 -14.38 7.22
N ARG A 87 -27.28 -14.19 5.90
CA ARG A 87 -27.63 -15.24 4.93
C ARG A 87 -26.68 -16.43 5.01
N ALA A 88 -25.37 -16.18 5.09
CA ALA A 88 -24.37 -17.23 5.24
C ALA A 88 -24.57 -18.02 6.54
N ALA A 89 -24.85 -17.34 7.66
CA ALA A 89 -25.12 -18.00 8.94
C ALA A 89 -26.37 -18.89 8.91
N ILE A 90 -27.45 -18.45 8.24
CA ILE A 90 -28.67 -19.27 8.08
C ILE A 90 -28.40 -20.51 7.23
N LEU A 91 -27.64 -20.37 6.14
CA LEU A 91 -27.26 -21.51 5.29
C LEU A 91 -26.39 -22.51 6.06
N GLU A 92 -25.46 -22.04 6.88
CA GLU A 92 -24.65 -22.88 7.77
C GLU A 92 -25.52 -23.65 8.77
N GLN A 93 -26.51 -22.99 9.39
CA GLN A 93 -27.45 -23.66 10.29
C GLN A 93 -28.28 -24.75 9.59
N ILE A 94 -28.66 -24.53 8.33
CA ILE A 94 -29.33 -25.56 7.51
C ILE A 94 -28.40 -26.76 7.29
N CYS A 95 -27.13 -26.53 6.95
CA CYS A 95 -26.13 -27.60 6.82
C CYS A 95 -25.96 -28.38 8.13
N LEU A 96 -25.84 -27.70 9.27
CA LEU A 96 -25.72 -28.36 10.58
C LEU A 96 -26.93 -29.23 10.92
N LEU A 97 -28.15 -28.82 10.58
CA LEU A 97 -29.35 -29.65 10.76
C LEU A 97 -29.34 -30.89 9.86
N GLN A 98 -28.82 -30.75 8.63
CA GLN A 98 -28.64 -31.89 7.73
C GLN A 98 -27.59 -32.85 8.25
N ASP A 99 -26.44 -32.35 8.71
CA ASP A 99 -25.35 -33.16 9.27
C ASP A 99 -25.78 -33.91 10.52
N ARG A 100 -26.52 -33.25 11.43
CA ARG A 100 -27.10 -33.91 12.61
C ARG A 100 -28.04 -35.05 12.21
N TYR A 101 -28.91 -34.84 11.22
CA TYR A 101 -29.78 -35.90 10.70
C TYR A 101 -28.98 -37.06 10.09
N GLN A 102 -27.92 -36.77 9.32
CA GLN A 102 -27.06 -37.81 8.75
C GLN A 102 -26.27 -38.57 9.81
N ALA A 103 -25.80 -37.89 10.87
CA ALA A 103 -25.11 -38.51 11.99
C ALA A 103 -26.04 -39.46 12.76
N GLU A 104 -27.27 -39.03 13.05
CA GLU A 104 -28.29 -39.90 13.64
C GLU A 104 -28.60 -41.10 12.74
N LYS A 105 -28.78 -40.89 11.43
CA LYS A 105 -29.00 -41.98 10.47
C LYS A 105 -27.86 -43.01 10.47
N LYS A 106 -26.61 -42.57 10.62
CA LYS A 106 -25.43 -43.45 10.72
C LYS A 106 -25.37 -44.23 12.03
N ARG A 107 -25.99 -43.73 13.11
CA ARG A 107 -26.07 -44.42 14.42
C ARG A 107 -27.18 -45.47 14.46
N LEU A 108 -28.23 -45.35 13.64
CA LEU A 108 -29.37 -46.29 13.66
C LEU A 108 -29.01 -47.78 13.51
N PRO A 109 -28.02 -48.21 12.70
CA PRO A 109 -27.66 -49.63 12.59
C PRO A 109 -27.24 -50.28 13.92
N SER A 110 -26.81 -49.51 14.93
CA SER A 110 -26.40 -50.05 16.24
C SER A 110 -27.57 -50.37 17.17
N ILE A 111 -28.81 -50.03 16.78
CA ILE A 111 -30.02 -50.28 17.58
C ILE A 111 -30.70 -51.57 17.07
N PRO A 112 -30.87 -52.61 17.90
CA PRO A 112 -31.43 -53.88 17.45
C PRO A 112 -32.95 -53.80 17.16
N ASP A 113 -33.72 -53.06 17.98
CA ASP A 113 -35.17 -52.91 17.78
C ASP A 113 -35.49 -52.11 16.50
N LYS A 114 -36.34 -52.68 15.64
CA LYS A 114 -36.79 -52.06 14.39
C LYS A 114 -37.77 -50.91 14.65
N LYS A 115 -38.64 -51.04 15.67
CA LYS A 115 -39.65 -50.03 15.97
C LYS A 115 -39.00 -48.77 16.54
N GLU A 116 -38.13 -48.95 17.53
CA GLU A 116 -37.32 -47.87 18.10
C GLU A 116 -36.47 -47.14 17.04
N ARG A 117 -35.79 -47.86 16.13
CA ARG A 117 -35.06 -47.25 15.00
C ARG A 117 -35.93 -46.36 14.13
N HIS A 118 -37.13 -46.82 13.79
CA HIS A 118 -38.05 -46.05 12.96
C HIS A 118 -38.52 -44.79 13.67
N GLU A 119 -38.85 -44.88 14.96
CA GLU A 119 -39.28 -43.74 15.75
C GLU A 119 -38.18 -42.68 15.89
N ILE A 120 -36.94 -43.08 16.18
CA ILE A 120 -35.79 -42.16 16.28
C ILE A 120 -35.53 -41.47 14.94
N LEU A 121 -35.57 -42.22 13.83
CA LEU A 121 -35.39 -41.65 12.49
C LEU A 121 -36.48 -40.63 12.15
N GLN A 122 -37.75 -40.93 12.46
CA GLN A 122 -38.87 -40.03 12.19
C GLN A 122 -38.79 -38.77 13.05
N ARG A 123 -38.42 -38.89 14.34
CA ARG A 123 -38.19 -37.73 15.22
C ARG A 123 -37.06 -36.85 14.69
N ALA A 124 -35.91 -37.43 14.33
CA ALA A 124 -34.78 -36.69 13.78
C ALA A 124 -35.13 -36.01 12.44
N LYS A 125 -35.89 -36.70 11.57
CA LYS A 125 -36.39 -36.15 10.31
C LYS A 125 -37.35 -34.97 10.55
N ALA A 126 -38.29 -35.10 11.48
CA ALA A 126 -39.24 -34.05 11.82
C ALA A 126 -38.56 -32.80 12.38
N VAL A 127 -37.53 -32.98 13.23
CA VAL A 127 -36.70 -31.87 13.75
C VAL A 127 -35.96 -31.16 12.63
N ARG A 128 -35.32 -31.91 11.73
CA ARG A 128 -34.64 -31.34 10.54
C ARG A 128 -35.62 -30.58 9.66
N ASP A 129 -36.74 -31.20 9.28
CA ASP A 129 -37.68 -30.61 8.32
C ASP A 129 -38.33 -29.35 8.89
N ARG A 130 -38.76 -29.37 10.17
CA ARG A 130 -39.28 -28.17 10.84
C ARG A 130 -38.23 -27.06 10.92
N GLY A 131 -36.99 -27.38 11.32
CA GLY A 131 -35.92 -26.40 11.44
C GLY A 131 -35.51 -25.80 10.08
N VAL A 132 -35.37 -26.63 9.05
CA VAL A 132 -35.04 -26.18 7.69
C VAL A 132 -36.16 -25.32 7.09
N MET A 133 -37.43 -25.67 7.31
CA MET A 133 -38.55 -24.85 6.86
C MET A 133 -38.54 -23.47 7.54
N ALA A 134 -38.34 -23.40 8.87
CA ALA A 134 -38.27 -22.15 9.59
C ALA A 134 -37.10 -21.26 9.11
N LEU A 135 -35.92 -21.85 8.92
CA LEU A 135 -34.73 -21.15 8.42
C LEU A 135 -34.90 -20.68 6.96
N ARG A 136 -35.55 -21.47 6.11
CA ARG A 136 -35.89 -21.06 4.73
C ARG A 136 -36.88 -19.91 4.72
N HIS A 137 -37.87 -19.93 5.62
CA HIS A 137 -38.81 -18.82 5.73
C HIS A 137 -38.11 -17.53 6.18
N HIS A 138 -37.21 -17.62 7.16
CA HIS A 138 -36.38 -16.50 7.61
C HIS A 138 -35.49 -15.97 6.47
N LEU A 139 -34.91 -16.85 5.66
CA LEU A 139 -34.11 -16.46 4.49
C LEU A 139 -34.95 -15.70 3.45
N THR A 140 -36.19 -16.14 3.18
CA THR A 140 -37.11 -15.42 2.31
C THR A 140 -37.49 -14.04 2.85
N GLN A 141 -37.70 -13.92 4.17
CA GLN A 141 -37.98 -12.63 4.82
C GLN A 141 -36.78 -11.67 4.71
N LEU A 142 -35.56 -12.17 4.92
CA LEU A 142 -34.34 -11.39 4.76
C LEU A 142 -34.13 -10.91 3.32
N GLU A 143 -34.36 -11.79 2.35
CA GLU A 143 -34.26 -11.46 0.92
C GLU A 143 -35.33 -10.43 0.49
N ALA A 144 -36.51 -10.45 1.09
CA ALA A 144 -37.56 -9.46 0.85
C ALA A 144 -37.27 -8.10 1.50
N SER A 145 -36.54 -8.06 2.61
CA SER A 145 -36.15 -6.84 3.33
C SER A 145 -34.86 -6.19 2.82
N ALA A 146 -34.19 -6.79 1.84
CA ALA A 146 -32.88 -6.34 1.38
C ALA A 146 -32.96 -4.98 0.64
N PRO A 147 -32.06 -4.03 0.94
CA PRO A 147 -31.93 -2.80 0.17
C PRO A 147 -31.52 -3.09 -1.28
N PRO A 148 -31.74 -2.13 -2.20
CA PRO A 148 -31.35 -2.28 -3.60
C PRO A 148 -29.87 -2.66 -3.70
N VAL A 149 -29.62 -3.80 -4.33
CA VAL A 149 -28.30 -4.42 -4.39
C VAL A 149 -27.35 -3.53 -5.20
N VAL A 150 -26.42 -2.86 -4.52
CA VAL A 150 -25.22 -2.34 -5.18
C VAL A 150 -24.28 -3.53 -5.34
N ARG A 151 -24.40 -4.23 -6.46
CA ARG A 151 -23.38 -5.20 -6.85
C ARG A 151 -22.09 -4.42 -7.10
N PRO A 152 -20.94 -4.86 -6.57
CA PRO A 152 -19.66 -4.42 -7.10
C PRO A 152 -19.66 -4.71 -8.61
N GLY A 153 -19.71 -3.66 -9.43
CA GLY A 153 -19.81 -3.76 -10.90
C GLY A 153 -21.14 -3.33 -11.53
N SER A 154 -22.18 -2.97 -10.77
CA SER A 154 -23.41 -2.37 -11.33
C SER A 154 -23.24 -0.87 -11.57
N SER A 155 -22.26 -0.52 -12.41
CA SER A 155 -22.34 0.70 -13.21
C SER A 155 -23.31 0.43 -14.37
N SER A 156 -24.25 1.34 -14.57
CA SER A 156 -25.34 1.31 -15.56
C SER A 156 -24.87 1.38 -17.03
N TYR A 157 -23.68 0.90 -17.35
CA TYR A 157 -23.11 0.89 -18.70
C TYR A 157 -22.99 -0.51 -19.33
N ALA A 158 -23.22 -1.58 -18.58
CA ALA A 158 -23.13 -2.94 -19.10
C ALA A 158 -24.49 -3.44 -19.65
N GLY A 159 -24.96 -2.81 -20.72
CA GLY A 159 -25.93 -3.42 -21.61
C GLY A 159 -25.24 -4.49 -22.46
N ASN A 160 -25.82 -5.70 -22.46
CA ASN A 160 -25.51 -6.83 -23.35
C ASN A 160 -24.23 -7.64 -23.04
N VAL A 161 -24.36 -8.68 -22.20
CA VAL A 161 -23.93 -10.05 -22.58
C VAL A 161 -24.84 -11.08 -21.92
N SER A 162 -25.39 -11.95 -22.75
CA SER A 162 -26.29 -13.04 -22.42
C SER A 162 -25.68 -14.15 -21.56
N ARG A 163 -26.53 -14.67 -20.68
CA ARG A 163 -26.76 -16.07 -20.25
C ARG A 163 -25.65 -17.13 -20.46
N ALA A 164 -25.38 -17.83 -19.35
CA ALA A 164 -24.88 -19.20 -19.20
C ALA A 164 -23.37 -19.45 -19.36
N ALA A 165 -22.69 -19.60 -18.21
CA ALA A 165 -22.03 -20.84 -17.81
C ALA A 165 -21.59 -20.69 -16.36
N THR A 166 -21.93 -21.64 -15.50
CA THR A 166 -21.09 -21.98 -14.34
C THR A 166 -19.92 -22.81 -14.87
N PRO A 167 -18.66 -22.39 -14.70
CA PRO A 167 -17.57 -23.33 -14.58
C PRO A 167 -17.10 -23.36 -13.13
N ALA A 168 -17.05 -24.58 -12.63
CA ALA A 168 -16.20 -24.95 -11.51
C ALA A 168 -14.76 -24.55 -11.82
N ALA A 169 -14.25 -23.57 -11.09
CA ALA A 169 -12.85 -23.39 -10.76
C ALA A 169 -12.77 -22.15 -9.87
N ILE A 170 -12.70 -22.35 -8.56
CA ILE A 170 -12.03 -21.37 -7.71
C ILE A 170 -10.58 -21.41 -8.17
N VAL A 171 -10.24 -20.57 -9.15
CA VAL A 171 -8.84 -20.21 -9.40
C VAL A 171 -8.47 -19.41 -8.17
N SER A 172 -7.77 -20.09 -7.26
CA SER A 172 -7.04 -19.48 -6.17
C SER A 172 -6.43 -18.17 -6.66
N LEU A 173 -6.59 -17.13 -5.84
CA LEU A 173 -5.74 -15.93 -5.90
C LEU A 173 -4.33 -16.35 -6.32
N PRO A 174 -3.67 -15.66 -7.28
CA PRO A 174 -2.28 -15.93 -7.53
C PRO A 174 -1.57 -15.88 -6.19
N ASP A 175 -0.96 -17.00 -5.85
CA ASP A 175 -0.19 -17.20 -4.63
C ASP A 175 0.82 -16.05 -4.61
N LEU A 176 0.48 -14.98 -3.89
CA LEU A 176 1.37 -13.89 -3.60
C LEU A 176 2.38 -14.52 -2.67
N MET A 177 3.35 -15.20 -3.29
CA MET A 177 4.39 -15.95 -2.62
C MET A 177 4.86 -15.05 -1.50
N VAL A 178 4.55 -15.49 -0.29
CA VAL A 178 5.08 -14.93 0.94
C VAL A 178 6.57 -14.81 0.67
N TYR A 179 7.06 -13.56 0.51
CA TYR A 179 8.46 -13.28 0.28
C TYR A 179 9.18 -13.80 1.51
N ARG A 180 9.63 -15.05 1.45
CA ARG A 180 10.54 -15.60 2.44
C ARG A 180 11.83 -14.82 2.23
N PRO A 181 12.33 -14.11 3.26
CA PRO A 181 13.68 -13.58 3.20
C PRO A 181 14.59 -14.74 2.82
N SER A 182 15.33 -14.59 1.72
CA SER A 182 16.36 -15.55 1.34
C SER A 182 17.33 -15.65 2.51
N ARG A 183 17.15 -16.69 3.34
CA ARG A 183 18.03 -16.98 4.44
C ARG A 183 19.22 -17.71 3.85
N ARG A 184 20.37 -17.07 3.99
CA ARG A 184 21.74 -17.60 3.90
C ARG A 184 22.38 -17.53 2.52
N SER A 185 23.60 -16.99 2.57
CA SER A 185 24.65 -16.90 1.58
C SER A 185 25.00 -18.29 1.01
N GLU A 186 24.25 -18.77 0.02
CA GLU A 186 24.77 -19.76 -0.91
C GLU A 186 25.57 -19.03 -1.98
N ARG A 187 26.84 -19.41 -2.14
CA ARG A 187 27.66 -18.89 -3.24
C ARG A 187 27.04 -19.40 -4.54
N VAL A 188 26.60 -18.48 -5.41
CA VAL A 188 26.08 -18.80 -6.74
C VAL A 188 27.14 -19.62 -7.49
N SER A 189 26.77 -20.77 -8.02
CA SER A 189 27.71 -21.59 -8.80
C SER A 189 28.15 -20.87 -10.07
N ALA A 190 29.33 -21.22 -10.60
CA ALA A 190 29.83 -20.59 -11.83
C ALA A 190 28.87 -20.78 -13.02
N THR A 191 28.18 -21.92 -13.07
CA THR A 191 27.17 -22.23 -14.08
C THR A 191 25.92 -21.36 -13.94
N GLU A 192 25.40 -21.20 -12.72
CA GLU A 192 24.24 -20.34 -12.46
C GLU A 192 24.58 -18.87 -12.70
N TYR A 193 25.77 -18.43 -12.30
CA TYR A 193 26.25 -17.08 -12.55
C TYR A 193 26.26 -16.78 -14.06
N LYS A 194 26.82 -17.69 -14.87
CA LYS A 194 26.84 -17.55 -16.33
C LYS A 194 25.42 -17.43 -16.91
N GLN A 195 24.52 -18.32 -16.49
CA GLN A 195 23.11 -18.31 -16.93
C GLN A 195 22.38 -17.02 -16.53
N LEU A 196 22.55 -16.54 -15.30
CA LEU A 196 21.95 -15.29 -14.83
C LEU A 196 22.50 -14.09 -15.60
N MET A 197 23.80 -14.08 -15.91
CA MET A 197 24.40 -13.03 -16.74
C MET A 197 23.91 -13.06 -18.20
N ASP A 198 23.67 -14.24 -18.77
CA ASP A 198 23.03 -14.38 -20.09
C ASP A 198 21.59 -13.84 -20.08
N GLN A 199 20.81 -14.15 -19.04
CA GLN A 199 19.46 -13.60 -18.86
C GLN A 199 19.48 -12.07 -18.72
N ILE A 200 20.44 -11.53 -17.95
CA ILE A 200 20.61 -10.08 -17.82
C ILE A 200 20.89 -9.42 -19.17
N ARG A 201 21.75 -10.03 -20.00
CA ARG A 201 22.02 -9.54 -21.37
C ARG A 201 20.76 -9.59 -22.24
N ALA A 202 20.02 -10.71 -22.21
CA ALA A 202 18.79 -10.86 -22.97
C ALA A 202 17.75 -9.79 -22.59
N VAL A 203 17.50 -9.57 -21.29
CA VAL A 203 16.56 -8.56 -20.81
C VAL A 203 16.98 -7.14 -21.23
N LYS A 204 18.28 -6.84 -21.24
CA LYS A 204 18.79 -5.53 -21.71
C LYS A 204 18.53 -5.30 -23.20
N LEU A 205 18.62 -6.35 -24.02
CA LEU A 205 18.27 -6.28 -25.44
C LEU A 205 16.76 -6.13 -25.64
N GLU A 206 15.96 -6.95 -24.95
CA GLU A 206 14.50 -6.91 -25.01
C GLU A 206 13.92 -5.55 -24.57
N ARG A 207 14.60 -4.82 -23.67
CA ARG A 207 14.12 -3.54 -23.15
C ARG A 207 13.71 -2.55 -24.26
N GLN A 208 14.39 -2.57 -25.40
CA GLN A 208 14.13 -1.65 -26.50
C GLN A 208 12.81 -1.92 -27.22
N THR A 209 12.29 -3.15 -27.13
CA THR A 209 11.06 -3.58 -27.80
C THR A 209 9.87 -3.70 -26.85
N MET A 210 10.08 -3.50 -25.54
CA MET A 210 8.99 -3.52 -24.56
C MET A 210 8.15 -2.24 -24.63
N LEU A 211 6.81 -2.40 -24.55
CA LEU A 211 5.88 -1.28 -24.44
C LEU A 211 6.11 -0.45 -23.17
N ASP A 212 6.40 -1.10 -22.05
CA ASP A 212 6.87 -0.46 -20.81
C ASP A 212 8.34 -0.87 -20.54
N PRO A 213 9.32 -0.02 -20.88
CA PRO A 213 10.74 -0.30 -20.67
C PRO A 213 11.11 -0.51 -19.20
N TYR A 214 10.31 -0.01 -18.25
CA TYR A 214 10.59 -0.17 -16.83
C TYR A 214 10.28 -1.58 -16.30
N VAL A 215 9.50 -2.38 -17.04
CA VAL A 215 9.34 -3.82 -16.76
C VAL A 215 10.69 -4.53 -16.83
N ALA A 216 11.57 -4.12 -17.74
CA ALA A 216 12.93 -4.64 -17.81
C ALA A 216 13.70 -4.38 -16.51
N ASN A 217 13.54 -3.21 -15.89
CA ASN A 217 14.20 -2.92 -14.61
C ASN A 217 13.69 -3.84 -13.50
N LEU A 218 12.39 -4.14 -13.42
CA LEU A 218 11.87 -5.10 -12.43
C LEU A 218 12.47 -6.51 -12.64
N LYS A 219 12.58 -6.96 -13.89
CA LYS A 219 13.23 -8.24 -14.22
C LYS A 219 14.71 -8.22 -13.83
N LEU A 220 15.45 -7.17 -14.20
CA LEU A 220 16.86 -7.00 -13.87
C LEU A 220 17.09 -6.96 -12.36
N ALA A 221 16.25 -6.27 -11.60
CA ALA A 221 16.34 -6.19 -10.14
C ALA A 221 16.30 -7.58 -9.51
N ARG A 222 15.36 -8.43 -9.94
CA ARG A 222 15.25 -9.83 -9.46
C ARG A 222 16.46 -10.70 -9.84
N LEU A 223 17.04 -10.47 -11.01
CA LEU A 223 18.25 -11.20 -11.43
C LEU A 223 19.47 -10.76 -10.61
N TRP A 224 19.63 -9.46 -10.36
CA TRP A 224 20.69 -8.94 -9.49
C TRP A 224 20.51 -9.37 -8.04
N ASP A 225 19.28 -9.48 -7.54
CA ASP A 225 18.97 -10.02 -6.21
C ASP A 225 19.45 -11.48 -6.05
N ARG A 226 19.23 -12.30 -7.08
CA ARG A 226 19.74 -13.69 -7.14
C ARG A 226 21.26 -13.77 -7.21
N LEU A 227 21.90 -12.78 -7.82
CA LEU A 227 23.36 -12.65 -7.82
C LEU A 227 23.91 -12.00 -6.55
N HIS A 228 23.04 -11.61 -5.61
CA HIS A 228 23.38 -10.88 -4.40
C HIS A 228 24.08 -9.52 -4.64
N ASP A 229 23.99 -8.97 -5.86
CA ASP A 229 24.44 -7.61 -6.17
C ASP A 229 23.38 -6.62 -5.70
N THR A 230 23.52 -6.25 -4.42
CA THR A 230 22.53 -5.47 -3.69
C THR A 230 22.40 -4.04 -4.23
N ALA A 231 23.49 -3.46 -4.76
CA ALA A 231 23.49 -2.09 -5.29
C ALA A 231 22.70 -2.01 -6.59
N ARG A 232 23.02 -2.87 -7.56
CA ARG A 232 22.30 -2.92 -8.84
C ARG A 232 20.86 -3.37 -8.67
N CYS A 233 20.61 -4.28 -7.74
CA CYS A 233 19.24 -4.69 -7.38
C CYS A 233 18.39 -3.48 -6.97
N LEU A 234 18.91 -2.62 -6.08
CA LEU A 234 18.19 -1.42 -5.63
C LEU A 234 17.92 -0.42 -6.75
N GLU A 235 18.94 -0.03 -7.50
CA GLU A 235 18.82 0.94 -8.59
C GLU A 235 17.74 0.52 -9.60
N ASN A 236 17.66 -0.78 -9.88
CA ASN A 236 16.66 -1.33 -10.78
C ASN A 236 15.26 -1.37 -10.15
N TYR A 237 15.12 -1.65 -8.85
CA TYR A 237 13.81 -1.54 -8.16
C TYR A 237 13.32 -0.09 -8.09
N GLU A 238 14.20 0.87 -7.84
CA GLU A 238 13.88 2.30 -7.86
C GLU A 238 13.44 2.75 -9.25
N SER A 239 14.20 2.35 -10.28
CA SER A 239 13.83 2.60 -11.69
C SER A 239 12.50 1.93 -12.04
N ALA A 240 12.23 0.74 -11.51
CA ALA A 240 10.95 0.04 -11.69
C ALA A 240 9.77 0.67 -10.92
N CYS A 241 9.98 1.74 -10.14
CA CYS A 241 8.89 2.54 -9.58
C CYS A 241 8.45 3.70 -10.48
N GLN A 242 9.23 4.04 -11.52
CA GLN A 242 8.95 5.17 -12.41
C GLN A 242 7.70 4.94 -13.28
N VAL A 243 7.07 6.06 -13.66
CA VAL A 243 5.92 6.12 -14.55
C VAL A 243 6.40 6.53 -15.95
N MET A 244 5.81 5.93 -16.98
CA MET A 244 6.06 6.33 -18.36
C MET A 244 5.63 7.78 -18.59
N THR A 245 6.44 8.50 -19.34
CA THR A 245 6.12 9.87 -19.75
C THR A 245 4.93 9.90 -20.70
N GLU A 246 4.24 11.04 -20.79
CA GLU A 246 3.11 11.22 -21.72
C GLU A 246 3.50 10.91 -23.18
N LYS A 247 4.73 11.25 -23.57
CA LYS A 247 5.27 10.95 -24.90
C LYS A 247 5.43 9.45 -25.16
N GLU A 248 5.76 8.67 -24.14
CA GLU A 248 5.90 7.21 -24.26
C GLU A 248 4.52 6.55 -24.27
N LEU A 249 3.58 7.03 -23.45
CA LEU A 249 2.20 6.55 -23.44
C LEU A 249 1.49 6.83 -24.77
N ALA A 250 1.73 7.99 -25.39
CA ALA A 250 1.16 8.35 -26.69
C ALA A 250 1.61 7.44 -27.85
N ARG A 251 2.68 6.66 -27.68
CA ARG A 251 3.15 5.67 -28.68
C ARG A 251 2.44 4.32 -28.55
N ILE A 252 1.72 4.08 -27.45
CA ILE A 252 1.01 2.83 -27.22
C ILE A 252 -0.31 2.88 -28.00
N PRO A 253 -0.66 1.83 -28.75
CA PRO A 253 -1.98 1.72 -29.38
C PRO A 253 -3.11 1.90 -28.34
N PRO A 254 -4.17 2.68 -28.63
CA PRO A 254 -5.27 2.92 -27.69
C PRO A 254 -5.90 1.63 -27.15
N GLU A 255 -5.95 0.57 -27.96
CA GLU A 255 -6.51 -0.74 -27.62
C GLU A 255 -5.69 -1.47 -26.55
N MET A 256 -4.39 -1.17 -26.46
CA MET A 256 -3.47 -1.79 -25.49
C MET A 256 -3.19 -0.89 -24.29
N LEU A 257 -3.64 0.37 -24.31
CA LEU A 257 -3.28 1.36 -23.31
C LEU A 257 -3.73 0.97 -21.90
N GLU A 258 -4.97 0.48 -21.76
CA GLU A 258 -5.51 0.05 -20.46
C GLU A 258 -4.71 -1.12 -19.88
N GLU A 259 -4.41 -2.13 -20.69
CA GLU A 259 -3.60 -3.28 -20.30
C GLU A 259 -2.17 -2.86 -19.90
N VAL A 260 -1.55 -1.93 -20.62
CA VAL A 260 -0.21 -1.44 -20.29
C VAL A 260 -0.23 -0.63 -18.99
N LEU A 261 -1.25 0.22 -18.76
CA LEU A 261 -1.39 0.95 -17.50
C LEU A 261 -1.63 0.01 -16.31
N GLU A 262 -2.40 -1.05 -16.49
CA GLU A 262 -2.57 -2.07 -15.47
C GLU A 262 -1.24 -2.79 -15.16
N LYS A 263 -0.53 -3.23 -16.19
CA LYS A 263 0.81 -3.84 -16.04
C LYS A 263 1.81 -2.88 -15.38
N GLN A 264 1.73 -1.60 -15.70
CA GLN A 264 2.54 -0.55 -15.10
C GLN A 264 2.23 -0.41 -13.59
N ARG A 265 0.95 -0.39 -13.22
CA ARG A 265 0.50 -0.36 -11.82
C ARG A 265 1.02 -1.57 -11.05
N LEU A 266 0.85 -2.77 -11.59
CA LEU A 266 1.30 -4.02 -10.98
C LEU A 266 2.82 -4.07 -10.81
N ARG A 267 3.57 -3.66 -11.84
CA ARG A 267 5.04 -3.52 -11.77
C ARG A 267 5.46 -2.62 -10.61
N ARG A 268 4.88 -1.42 -10.53
CA ARG A 268 5.22 -0.43 -9.51
C ARG A 268 4.89 -0.95 -8.10
N ARG A 269 3.73 -1.61 -7.93
CA ARG A 269 3.37 -2.26 -6.67
C ARG A 269 4.39 -3.31 -6.25
N ALA A 270 4.83 -4.17 -7.17
CA ALA A 270 5.83 -5.20 -6.87
C ALA A 270 7.17 -4.58 -6.45
N ALA A 271 7.62 -3.52 -7.12
CA ALA A 271 8.86 -2.83 -6.77
C ALA A 271 8.77 -2.12 -5.41
N LEU A 272 7.69 -1.38 -5.16
CA LEU A 272 7.45 -0.70 -3.89
C LEU A 272 7.36 -1.68 -2.71
N HIS A 273 6.72 -2.84 -2.90
CA HIS A 273 6.63 -3.86 -1.86
C HIS A 273 8.00 -4.41 -1.44
N PHE A 274 8.91 -4.63 -2.40
CA PHE A 274 10.28 -5.04 -2.11
C PHE A 274 11.04 -3.96 -1.32
N LEU A 275 11.00 -2.71 -1.80
CA LEU A 275 11.68 -1.59 -1.15
C LEU A 275 11.15 -1.36 0.27
N PHE A 276 9.83 -1.40 0.45
CA PHE A 276 9.17 -1.32 1.76
C PHE A 276 9.63 -2.45 2.70
N SER A 277 9.61 -3.68 2.21
CA SER A 277 10.00 -4.87 3.00
C SER A 277 11.44 -4.76 3.48
N ARG A 278 12.33 -4.24 2.64
CA ARG A 278 13.74 -3.97 2.94
C ARG A 278 13.91 -2.82 3.92
N ALA A 279 13.24 -1.69 3.72
CA ALA A 279 13.30 -0.54 4.63
C ALA A 279 12.87 -0.95 6.05
N LEU A 280 11.82 -1.77 6.16
CA LEU A 280 11.43 -2.39 7.43
C LEU A 280 12.52 -3.29 8.04
N GLN A 281 13.23 -4.09 7.24
CA GLN A 281 14.35 -4.92 7.74
C GLN A 281 15.51 -4.07 8.25
N ARG A 282 15.77 -2.93 7.59
CA ARG A 282 16.82 -1.97 7.97
C ARG A 282 16.40 -0.98 9.06
N LYS A 283 15.18 -1.10 9.58
CA LYS A 283 14.60 -0.22 10.62
C LYS A 283 14.50 1.25 10.19
N GLN A 284 14.43 1.50 8.88
CA GLN A 284 14.24 2.85 8.32
C GLN A 284 12.74 3.16 8.30
N ARG A 285 12.21 3.64 9.43
CA ARG A 285 10.75 3.77 9.64
C ARG A 285 10.10 4.82 8.74
N GLU A 286 10.73 5.97 8.57
CA GLU A 286 10.22 7.06 7.73
C GLU A 286 10.17 6.63 6.25
N GLU A 287 11.29 6.11 5.74
CA GLU A 287 11.37 5.59 4.38
C GLU A 287 10.36 4.45 4.13
N ALA A 288 10.20 3.53 5.09
CA ALA A 288 9.20 2.48 4.99
C ALA A 288 7.76 3.02 4.95
N ALA A 289 7.44 4.06 5.73
CA ALA A 289 6.13 4.69 5.72
C ALA A 289 5.83 5.40 4.39
N ASP A 290 6.82 6.09 3.82
CA ASP A 290 6.69 6.75 2.51
C ASP A 290 6.46 5.74 1.39
N LEU A 291 7.23 4.65 1.37
CA LEU A 291 7.09 3.58 0.39
C LEU A 291 5.75 2.85 0.50
N LEU A 292 5.29 2.63 1.72
CA LEU A 292 3.99 2.02 2.01
C LEU A 292 2.84 2.90 1.52
N SER A 293 2.90 4.20 1.78
CA SER A 293 1.87 5.15 1.34
C SER A 293 1.72 5.10 -0.18
N LYS A 294 2.83 5.14 -0.91
CA LYS A 294 2.86 5.00 -2.38
C LYS A 294 2.34 3.63 -2.85
N PHE A 295 2.58 2.56 -2.09
CA PHE A 295 2.08 1.22 -2.42
C PHE A 295 0.55 1.13 -2.30
N ILE A 296 -0.01 1.69 -1.22
CA ILE A 296 -1.45 1.72 -0.95
C ILE A 296 -2.18 2.61 -1.96
N GLU A 297 -1.59 3.74 -2.36
CA GLU A 297 -2.15 4.62 -3.40
C GLU A 297 -2.41 3.88 -4.72
N LEU A 298 -1.54 2.91 -5.06
CA LEU A 298 -1.68 2.09 -6.27
C LEU A 298 -2.64 0.90 -6.10
N ALA A 299 -3.16 0.67 -4.90
CA ALA A 299 -4.11 -0.40 -4.64
C ALA A 299 -5.48 -0.07 -5.26
N LEU A 300 -6.09 -1.08 -5.88
CA LEU A 300 -7.49 -1.00 -6.26
C LEU A 300 -8.35 -0.88 -5.00
N PRO A 301 -9.51 -0.21 -5.07
CA PRO A 301 -10.40 -0.06 -3.91
C PRO A 301 -10.68 -1.37 -3.18
N GLU A 302 -10.84 -2.47 -3.93
CA GLU A 302 -11.14 -3.81 -3.42
C GLU A 302 -9.97 -4.44 -2.65
N ASP A 303 -8.74 -4.02 -2.93
CA ASP A 303 -7.52 -4.57 -2.35
C ASP A 303 -6.96 -3.71 -1.20
N ARG A 304 -7.38 -2.45 -1.08
CA ARG A 304 -6.89 -1.51 -0.04
C ARG A 304 -7.05 -2.06 1.37
N LEU A 305 -8.22 -2.61 1.70
CA LEU A 305 -8.48 -3.17 3.03
C LEU A 305 -7.59 -4.40 3.32
N LYS A 306 -7.31 -5.23 2.30
CA LYS A 306 -6.43 -6.39 2.43
C LYS A 306 -4.98 -5.96 2.62
N ASP A 307 -4.54 -4.97 1.85
CA ASP A 307 -3.19 -4.41 1.92
C ASP A 307 -2.93 -3.78 3.29
N VAL A 308 -3.87 -2.99 3.82
CA VAL A 308 -3.79 -2.41 5.17
C VAL A 308 -3.71 -3.52 6.22
N ALA A 309 -4.57 -4.54 6.16
CA ALA A 309 -4.55 -5.66 7.09
C ALA A 309 -3.26 -6.51 6.99
N TYR A 310 -2.65 -6.62 5.80
CA TYR A 310 -1.35 -7.27 5.62
C TYR A 310 -0.22 -6.46 6.25
N VAL A 311 -0.26 -5.14 6.09
CA VAL A 311 0.73 -4.21 6.63
C VAL A 311 0.65 -4.19 8.15
N ASP A 312 -0.54 -4.07 8.73
CA ASP A 312 -0.73 -4.15 10.17
C ASP A 312 -0.15 -5.45 10.73
N ARG A 313 -0.45 -6.60 10.09
CA ARG A 313 0.15 -7.88 10.49
C ARG A 313 1.68 -7.90 10.36
N SER A 314 2.22 -7.32 9.30
CA SER A 314 3.67 -7.32 9.01
C SER A 314 4.45 -6.38 9.94
N VAL A 315 3.87 -5.23 10.30
CA VAL A 315 4.43 -4.26 11.24
C VAL A 315 4.30 -4.78 12.67
N LEU A 316 3.11 -5.28 13.06
CA LEU A 316 2.87 -5.81 14.41
C LEU A 316 3.66 -7.09 14.68
N SER A 317 3.83 -7.98 13.70
CA SER A 317 4.65 -9.19 13.87
C SER A 317 6.13 -8.85 14.06
N LYS A 318 6.66 -7.86 13.34
CA LYS A 318 8.04 -7.37 13.52
C LYS A 318 8.23 -6.65 14.86
N GLN A 319 7.28 -5.80 15.27
CA GLN A 319 7.32 -5.17 16.61
C GLN A 319 7.23 -6.21 17.74
N ARG A 320 6.36 -7.23 17.63
CA ARG A 320 6.27 -8.32 18.62
C ARG A 320 7.55 -9.15 18.72
N LEU A 321 8.22 -9.42 17.60
CA LEU A 321 9.55 -10.04 17.59
C LEU A 321 10.60 -9.16 18.27
N GLU A 322 10.54 -7.83 18.10
CA GLU A 322 11.43 -6.90 18.81
C GLU A 322 11.18 -6.93 20.32
N TYR A 323 9.93 -6.86 20.78
CA TYR A 323 9.61 -6.93 22.22
C TYR A 323 10.06 -8.25 22.88
N MET A 324 9.96 -9.38 22.17
CA MET A 324 10.44 -10.67 22.69
C MET A 324 11.96 -10.78 22.71
N LEU A 325 12.68 -10.10 21.81
CA LEU A 325 14.14 -10.11 21.77
C LEU A 325 14.77 -9.04 22.69
N SER A 326 14.07 -7.94 22.97
CA SER A 326 14.49 -6.90 23.92
C SER A 326 14.10 -7.20 25.37
N GLY A 327 13.28 -8.23 25.60
CA GLY A 327 12.79 -8.65 26.92
C GLY A 327 13.63 -9.72 27.61
N CYS A 328 14.80 -10.09 27.07
CA CYS A 328 15.77 -10.92 27.77
C CYS A 328 16.83 -10.02 28.44
N TRP A 329 16.57 -9.63 29.67
CA TRP A 329 17.57 -9.26 30.66
C TRP A 329 17.28 -10.02 31.95
#